data_AF-A0A450VXD0-F1
#
_entry.id   AF-A0A450VXD0-F1
#
_cell.length_a   1.000
_cell.length_b   1.000
_cell.length_c   1.000
_cell.angle_alpha   90.00
_cell.angle_beta   90.00
_cell.angle_gamma   90.00
#
_symmetry.space_group_name_H-M   'P 1'
#
loop_
_entity.id
_entity.type
_entity.pdbx_description
1 polymer ?
#
loop_
_entity_poly.entity_id
_entity_poly.type
_entity_poly.pdbx_seq_one_letter_code
_entity_poly.pdbx_strand_id
1 'polypeptide(L)' 'MGAMKRRLFIPCRVLIRWVNKEILGLYLSESEDANFWLSVLTDPDNPGVEDILIAAVHGLSGFPEAVHSIF' A
#
# COMPACT_ATOMS: atom_id res chain seq x y z
N MET A 1 28.09 19.23 -20.34
CA MET A 1 27.49 18.56 -19.17
C MET A 1 25.97 18.71 -19.24
N GLY A 2 25.28 17.75 -19.84
CA GLY A 2 23.82 17.75 -19.91
C GLY A 2 23.24 17.15 -18.63
N ALA A 3 22.43 17.92 -17.91
CA ALA A 3 21.69 17.42 -16.76
C ALA A 3 20.65 16.39 -17.23
N MET A 4 20.94 15.11 -16.98
CA MET A 4 20.01 14.01 -17.18
C MET A 4 18.84 14.20 -16.21
N LYS A 5 17.68 14.67 -16.73
CA LYS A 5 16.42 14.69 -15.98
C LYS A 5 16.08 13.26 -15.57
N ARG A 6 16.42 12.88 -14.35
CA ARG A 6 15.97 11.61 -13.74
C ARG A 6 14.44 11.71 -13.69
N ARG A 7 13.74 10.97 -14.54
CA ARG A 7 12.29 10.81 -14.40
C ARG A 7 12.08 10.09 -13.08
N LEU A 8 11.54 10.79 -12.09
CA LEU A 8 11.14 10.19 -10.82
C LEU A 8 9.95 9.27 -11.13
N PHE A 9 10.18 7.97 -11.12
CA PHE A 9 9.11 6.99 -11.19
C PHE A 9 8.63 6.76 -9.77
N ILE A 10 7.43 7.28 -9.44
CA ILE A 10 6.79 7.06 -8.16
C ILE A 10 5.84 5.87 -8.33
N PRO A 11 6.10 4.73 -7.67
CA PRO A 11 5.15 3.64 -7.63
C PRO A 11 3.78 4.10 -7.15
N CYS A 12 2.74 3.63 -7.85
CA CYS A 12 1.35 3.81 -7.44
C CYS A 12 0.80 2.44 -7.01
N ARG A 13 0.11 2.42 -5.87
CA ARG A 13 -0.51 1.23 -5.30
C ARG A 13 -1.99 1.48 -5.08
N VAL A 14 -2.80 0.50 -5.46
CA VAL A 14 -4.26 0.51 -5.29
C VAL A 14 -4.60 -0.59 -4.31
N LEU A 15 -5.30 -0.22 -3.23
CA LEU A 15 -5.88 -1.21 -2.32
C LEU A 15 -7.33 -1.45 -2.74
N ILE A 16 -7.70 -2.72 -2.94
CA ILE A 16 -9.05 -3.12 -3.33
C ILE A 16 -9.58 -4.12 -2.32
N ARG A 17 -10.78 -3.86 -1.80
CA ARG A 17 -11.49 -4.79 -0.94
C ARG A 17 -12.11 -5.90 -1.79
N TRP A 18 -11.78 -7.14 -1.47
CA TRP A 18 -12.19 -8.28 -2.29
C TRP A 18 -13.70 -8.54 -2.26
N VAL A 19 -14.33 -8.45 -1.07
CA VAL A 19 -15.75 -8.78 -0.86
C VAL A 19 -16.69 -7.96 -1.76
N ASN A 20 -16.48 -6.64 -1.82
CA ASN A 20 -17.34 -5.72 -2.58
C ASN A 20 -16.66 -5.12 -3.83
N LYS A 21 -15.44 -5.56 -4.17
CA LYS A 21 -14.61 -5.00 -5.26
C LYS A 21 -14.50 -3.48 -5.23
N GLU A 22 -14.42 -2.93 -4.02
CA GLU A 22 -14.37 -1.50 -3.79
C GLU A 22 -12.91 -1.03 -3.73
N ILE A 23 -12.63 0.10 -4.40
CA ILE A 23 -11.33 0.75 -4.29
C ILE A 23 -11.30 1.48 -2.95
N LEU A 24 -10.41 1.03 -2.09
CA LEU A 24 -10.19 1.57 -0.76
C LEU A 24 -9.31 2.82 -0.79
N GLY A 25 -8.33 2.86 -1.71
CA GLY A 25 -7.48 4.04 -1.87
C GLY A 25 -6.44 3.92 -2.98
N LEU A 26 -5.89 5.07 -3.35
CA LEU A 26 -4.76 5.24 -4.27
C LEU A 26 -3.60 5.85 -3.49
N TYR A 27 -2.50 5.11 -3.38
CA TYR A 27 -1.36 5.49 -2.57
C TYR A 27 -0.12 5.68 -3.45
N LEU A 28 0.53 6.83 -3.29
CA LEU A 28 1.77 7.20 -3.98
C LEU A 28 2.89 7.30 -2.96
N SER A 29 3.98 6.57 -3.19
CA SER A 29 5.17 6.65 -2.35
C SER A 29 6.41 6.35 -3.15
N GLU A 30 7.54 6.97 -2.79
CA GLU A 30 8.84 6.66 -3.36
C GLU A 30 9.37 5.30 -2.86
N SER A 31 8.86 4.82 -1.72
CA SER A 31 9.26 3.57 -1.07
C SER A 31 8.06 2.75 -0.60
N GLU A 32 8.15 1.43 -0.75
CA GLU A 32 7.14 0.46 -0.31
C GLU A 32 7.71 -0.38 0.84
N ASP A 33 8.00 0.28 1.96
CA ASP A 33 8.47 -0.35 3.19
C ASP A 33 7.31 -0.66 4.14
N ALA A 34 7.61 -1.30 5.26
CA ALA A 34 6.58 -1.65 6.25
C ALA A 34 5.84 -0.42 6.79
N ASN A 35 6.52 0.72 6.97
CA ASN A 35 5.89 1.96 7.45
C ASN A 35 4.88 2.51 6.43
N PHE A 36 5.21 2.47 5.14
CA PHE A 36 4.27 2.83 4.09
C PHE A 36 3.02 1.95 4.16
N TRP A 37 3.17 0.63 4.20
CA TRP A 37 2.02 -0.28 4.27
C TRP A 37 1.21 -0.12 5.55
N LEU A 38 1.88 0.15 6.68
CA LEU A 38 1.21 0.46 7.92
C LEU A 38 0.32 1.69 7.78
N SER A 39 0.85 2.77 7.18
CA SER A 39 0.08 3.99 6.94
C SER A 39 -1.14 3.77 6.03
N VAL A 40 -1.04 2.87 5.06
CA VAL A 40 -2.14 2.46 4.17
C VAL A 40 -3.20 1.66 4.94
N LEU A 41 -2.78 0.73 5.81
CA LEU A 41 -3.67 -0.16 6.54
C LEU A 41 -4.34 0.53 7.73
N THR A 42 -3.74 1.59 8.28
CA THR A 42 -4.29 2.41 9.38
C THR A 42 -4.95 3.70 8.89
N ASP A 43 -5.16 3.86 7.59
CA ASP A 43 -5.77 5.05 7.02
C ASP A 43 -7.21 5.23 7.54
N PRO A 44 -7.51 6.31 8.29
CA PRO A 44 -8.83 6.51 8.90
C PRO A 44 -9.93 6.77 7.88
N ASP A 45 -9.57 7.19 6.66
CA ASP A 45 -10.50 7.40 5.55
C ASP A 45 -10.88 6.08 4.86
N ASN A 46 -10.42 4.94 5.40
CA ASN A 46 -10.63 3.61 4.85
C ASN A 46 -11.69 2.85 5.68
N PRO A 47 -13.00 2.99 5.38
CA PRO A 47 -14.10 2.58 6.25
C PRO A 47 -14.34 1.06 6.34
N GLY A 48 -13.33 0.21 6.11
CA GLY A 48 -13.60 -1.21 5.92
C GLY A 48 -12.46 -2.20 6.04
N VAL A 49 -11.30 -1.83 6.61
CA VAL A 49 -10.25 -2.80 6.95
C VAL A 49 -10.25 -3.06 8.45
N GLU A 50 -11.33 -3.69 8.93
CA GLU A 50 -11.43 -4.12 10.34
C GLU A 50 -10.69 -5.44 10.57
N ASP A 51 -10.64 -6.31 9.55
CA ASP A 51 -9.98 -7.61 9.61
C ASP A 51 -9.53 -8.05 8.21
N ILE A 52 -8.40 -8.77 8.13
CA ILE A 52 -7.81 -9.27 6.87
C ILE A 52 -7.77 -10.80 6.93
N LEU A 53 -8.79 -11.44 6.36
CA LEU A 53 -8.83 -12.90 6.27
C LEU A 53 -7.88 -13.47 5.20
N ILE A 54 -7.73 -12.76 4.07
CA ILE A 54 -6.91 -13.16 2.93
C ILE A 54 -6.30 -11.91 2.29
N ALA A 55 -4.97 -11.84 2.22
CA ALA A 55 -4.25 -10.82 1.46
C ALA A 55 -3.47 -11.47 0.32
N ALA A 56 -3.80 -11.12 -0.92
CA ALA A 56 -3.04 -11.53 -2.10
C ALA A 56 -2.05 -10.43 -2.47
N VAL A 57 -0.76 -10.66 -2.21
CA VAL A 57 0.31 -9.70 -2.48
C VAL A 57 1.36 -10.30 -3.39
N HIS A 58 1.94 -9.49 -4.27
CA HIS A 58 3.00 -9.91 -5.18
C HIS A 58 4.22 -9.01 -5.02
N GLY A 59 5.26 -9.55 -4.38
CA GLY A 59 6.56 -8.87 -4.27
C GLY A 59 6.55 -7.59 -3.42
N LEU A 60 5.56 -7.42 -2.54
CA LEU A 60 5.49 -6.27 -1.64
C LEU A 60 6.40 -6.52 -0.42
N SER A 61 7.59 -5.92 -0.43
CA SER A 61 8.45 -5.86 0.75
C SER A 61 7.76 -5.10 1.88
N GLY A 62 7.86 -5.55 3.13
CA GLY A 62 7.32 -4.82 4.28
C GLY A 62 5.80 -4.97 4.50
N PHE A 63 5.04 -5.47 3.53
CA PHE A 63 3.60 -5.67 3.69
C PHE A 63 3.27 -6.75 4.73
N PRO A 64 3.89 -7.95 4.71
CA PRO A 64 3.65 -8.96 5.75
C PRO A 64 4.00 -8.44 7.14
N GLU A 65 5.11 -7.70 7.27
CA GLU A 65 5.55 -7.10 8.53
C GLU A 65 4.54 -6.07 9.05
N ALA A 66 3.99 -5.24 8.14
CA ALA A 66 2.94 -4.29 8.49
C ALA A 66 1.69 -5.03 8.97
N VAL A 67 1.19 -6.04 8.24
CA VAL A 67 0.00 -6.81 8.64
C VAL A 67 0.16 -7.42 10.03
N HIS A 68 1.28 -8.09 10.31
CA HIS A 68 1.56 -8.72 11.61
C HIS A 68 1.64 -7.75 12.80
N SER A 69 1.77 -6.45 12.54
CA SER A 69 1.86 -5.45 13.60
C SER A 69 0.50 -4.88 14.03
N ILE A 70 -0.55 -5.07 13.22
CA ILE A 70 -1.90 -4.52 13.44
C ILE A 70 -3.00 -5.59 13.52
N PHE A 71 -2.81 -6.75 12.91
CA PHE A 71 -3.72 -7.91 12.95
C PHE A 71 -3.01 -9.13 13.54
#